data_AF-A0A3P6RQK5-F1
#
_entry.id   AF-A0A3P6RQK5-F1
#
_cell.length_a   1.000
_cell.length_b   1.000
_cell.length_c   1.000
_cell.angle_alpha   90.00
_cell.angle_beta   90.00
_cell.angle_gamma   90.00
#
_symmetry.space_group_name_H-M   'P 1'
#
loop_
_entity.id
_entity.type
_entity.pdbx_description
1 polymer ?
#
loop_
_entity_poly.entity_id
_entity_poly.type
_entity_poly.pdbx_seq_one_letter_code
_entity_poly.pdbx_strand_id
1 'polypeptide(L)'
;GWQSNTRGVSYVFGADVVNDTLPLLDIDLIARAHQACWNFCAFQVVQDGYEFFANKRLVTIFSAPHYCGQFDNAAAMMNVDEGLVCSFQVETYKKIMRPTIKANKVVARSS
;
A
#
# COMPACT_ATOMS: atom_id res chain seq x y z
N GLY A 1 -2.79 -1.65 -21.16
CA GLY A 1 -1.68 -2.42 -21.75
C GLY A 1 -0.37 -1.92 -21.22
N TRP A 2 0.72 -2.19 -21.93
CA TRP A 2 2.07 -1.72 -21.58
C TRP A 2 2.37 -0.35 -22.18
N GLN A 3 3.08 0.50 -21.42
CA GLN A 3 3.53 1.82 -21.84
C GLN A 3 4.98 2.05 -21.39
N SER A 4 5.72 2.92 -22.06
CA SER A 4 7.08 3.28 -21.64
C SER A 4 7.09 4.00 -20.29
N ASN A 5 8.07 3.69 -19.44
CA ASN A 5 8.20 4.36 -18.13
C ASN A 5 8.88 5.72 -18.27
N THR A 6 8.27 6.75 -17.68
CA THR A 6 8.78 8.12 -17.64
C THR A 6 10.09 8.27 -16.85
N ARG A 7 10.44 7.28 -16.02
CA ARG A 7 11.74 7.20 -15.32
C ARG A 7 12.90 6.72 -16.21
N GLY A 8 12.63 6.40 -17.48
CA GLY A 8 13.64 5.98 -18.45
C GLY A 8 14.10 4.53 -18.30
N VAL A 9 13.50 3.74 -17.40
CA VAL A 9 13.82 2.31 -17.18
C VAL A 9 12.54 1.50 -17.02
N SER A 10 12.43 0.40 -17.76
CA SER A 10 11.27 -0.52 -17.77
C SER A 10 9.97 0.10 -18.35
N TYR A 11 8.83 -0.55 -18.08
CA TYR A 11 7.50 -0.23 -18.60
C TYR A 11 6.50 0.00 -17.46
N VAL A 12 5.45 0.78 -17.74
CA VAL A 12 4.25 0.91 -16.91
C VAL A 12 3.18 -0.02 -17.49
N PHE A 13 2.38 -0.63 -16.63
CA PHE A 13 1.30 -1.53 -17.04
C PHE A 13 -0.04 -1.08 -16.45
N GLY A 14 -1.10 -1.23 -17.24
CA GLY A 14 -2.47 -0.95 -16.85
C GLY A 14 -3.13 -2.08 -16.06
N ALA A 15 -4.38 -1.84 -15.63
CA ALA A 15 -5.18 -2.82 -14.90
C ALA A 15 -5.52 -4.06 -15.73
N ASP A 16 -5.58 -3.94 -17.06
CA ASP A 16 -5.75 -5.05 -17.99
C ASP A 16 -4.62 -6.07 -17.87
N VAL A 17 -3.37 -5.61 -17.86
CA VAL A 17 -2.19 -6.48 -17.69
C VAL A 17 -2.24 -7.22 -16.35
N VAL A 18 -2.65 -6.53 -15.28
CA VAL A 18 -2.82 -7.16 -13.96
C VAL A 18 -3.87 -8.26 -14.02
N ASN A 19 -5.03 -7.98 -14.61
CA ASN A 19 -6.13 -8.92 -14.70
C ASN A 19 -5.83 -10.14 -15.56
N ASP A 20 -4.99 -10.00 -16.59
CA ASP A 20 -4.58 -11.11 -17.44
C ASP A 20 -3.46 -11.95 -16.80
N THR A 21 -2.60 -11.33 -15.99
CA THR A 21 -1.43 -12.00 -15.39
C THR A 21 -1.80 -12.86 -14.18
N LEU A 22 -2.78 -12.45 -13.37
CA LEU A 22 -3.16 -13.17 -12.15
C LEU A 22 -3.64 -14.61 -12.43
N PRO A 23 -4.57 -14.87 -13.38
CA PRO A 23 -4.98 -16.23 -13.70
C PRO A 23 -3.86 -17.05 -14.36
N LEU A 24 -2.97 -16.39 -15.11
CA LEU A 24 -1.83 -17.07 -15.76
C LEU A 24 -0.82 -17.60 -14.74
N LEU A 25 -0.62 -16.86 -13.66
CA LEU A 25 0.32 -17.20 -12.59
C LEU A 25 -0.35 -17.95 -11.42
N ASP A 26 -1.68 -18.16 -11.47
CA ASP A 26 -2.49 -18.78 -10.42
C ASP A 26 -2.33 -18.10 -9.05
N ILE A 27 -2.43 -16.76 -9.04
CA ILE A 27 -2.32 -15.93 -7.83
C ILE A 27 -3.46 -14.92 -7.74
N ASP A 28 -3.82 -14.52 -6.51
CA ASP A 28 -4.97 -13.63 -6.26
C ASP A 28 -4.60 -12.14 -6.12
N LEU A 29 -3.35 -11.85 -5.74
CA LEU A 29 -2.92 -10.49 -5.41
C LEU A 29 -1.44 -10.28 -5.75
N ILE A 30 -1.14 -9.18 -6.44
CA ILE A 30 0.22 -8.69 -6.62
C ILE A 30 0.55 -7.68 -5.51
N ALA A 31 1.46 -8.04 -4.60
CA ALA A 31 2.02 -7.10 -3.63
C ALA A 31 3.35 -6.53 -4.15
N ARG A 32 3.45 -5.20 -4.24
CA ARG A 32 4.68 -4.51 -4.68
C ARG A 32 5.06 -3.34 -3.80
N ALA A 33 6.33 -2.96 -3.89
CA ALA A 33 6.88 -1.75 -3.30
C ALA A 33 7.48 -0.87 -4.42
N HIS A 34 8.51 -0.09 -4.11
CA HIS A 34 9.42 0.54 -5.09
C HIS A 34 8.92 1.78 -5.84
N GLN A 35 7.66 2.20 -5.67
CA GLN A 35 7.28 3.58 -5.95
C GLN A 35 6.73 4.20 -4.69
N ALA A 36 7.47 5.13 -4.09
CA ALA A 36 6.77 6.31 -3.60
C ALA A 36 6.05 6.88 -4.83
N CYS A 37 4.72 6.92 -4.78
CA CYS A 37 3.80 7.14 -5.89
C CYS A 37 3.90 8.57 -6.47
N TRP A 38 5.10 9.05 -6.76
CA TRP A 38 5.33 10.46 -7.11
C TRP A 38 4.96 10.78 -8.56
N ASN A 39 5.03 9.80 -9.47
CA ASN A 39 4.94 10.09 -10.90
C ASN A 39 3.68 9.56 -11.60
N PHE A 40 2.76 8.87 -10.91
CA PHE A 40 1.57 8.36 -11.60
C PHE A 40 0.26 8.35 -10.80
N CYS A 41 0.27 8.37 -9.48
CA CYS A 41 -0.97 8.48 -8.72
C CYS A 41 -0.75 9.29 -7.44
N ALA A 42 -1.28 10.51 -7.48
CA ALA A 42 -1.64 11.31 -6.32
C ALA A 42 -0.58 11.45 -5.20
N PHE A 43 0.00 12.65 -5.18
CA PHE A 43 0.53 13.35 -4.00
C PHE A 43 -0.36 13.23 -2.73
N GLN A 44 -1.62 12.82 -2.88
CA GLN A 44 -2.60 12.66 -1.80
C GLN A 44 -2.88 11.21 -1.35
N VAL A 45 -2.48 10.17 -2.09
CA VAL A 45 -2.93 8.79 -1.80
C VAL A 45 -1.91 7.99 -0.99
N VAL A 46 -0.64 8.39 -0.97
CA VAL A 46 0.39 7.80 -0.08
C VAL A 46 0.25 8.28 1.38
N GLN A 47 -0.79 9.05 1.72
CA GLN A 47 -1.03 9.50 3.10
C GLN A 47 -1.12 8.33 4.07
N ASP A 48 -1.71 7.20 3.67
CA ASP A 48 -1.90 6.01 4.51
C ASP A 48 -0.85 4.90 4.31
N GLY A 49 0.16 5.13 3.46
CA GLY A 49 1.28 4.19 3.25
C GLY A 49 0.96 2.94 2.41
N TYR A 50 -0.26 2.76 1.91
CA TYR A 50 -0.61 1.70 0.95
C TYR A 50 -1.71 2.13 -0.03
N GLU A 51 -1.75 1.53 -1.23
CA GLU A 51 -2.77 1.81 -2.26
C GLU A 51 -3.15 0.54 -3.03
N PHE A 52 -4.45 0.35 -3.25
CA PHE A 52 -4.96 -0.72 -4.11
C PHE A 52 -5.19 -0.22 -5.55
N PHE A 53 -4.90 -1.09 -6.50
CA PHE A 53 -5.11 -0.89 -7.93
C PHE A 53 -5.81 -2.11 -8.54
N ALA A 54 -6.38 -1.93 -9.75
CA ALA A 54 -7.04 -2.98 -10.52
C ALA A 54 -8.07 -3.79 -9.70
N ASN A 55 -9.05 -3.11 -9.09
CA ASN A 55 -10.08 -3.74 -8.24
C ASN A 55 -9.50 -4.56 -7.07
N LYS A 56 -8.50 -4.00 -6.37
CA LYS A 56 -7.81 -4.62 -5.23
C LYS A 56 -6.99 -5.86 -5.57
N ARG A 57 -6.64 -6.05 -6.84
CA ARG A 57 -5.80 -7.16 -7.30
C ARG A 57 -4.31 -6.84 -7.37
N LEU A 58 -3.96 -5.57 -7.16
CA LEU A 58 -2.61 -5.13 -6.92
C LEU A 58 -2.60 -4.20 -5.72
N VAL A 59 -1.62 -4.37 -4.83
CA VAL A 59 -1.37 -3.46 -3.72
C VAL A 59 0.05 -2.91 -3.80
N THR A 60 0.17 -1.60 -3.63
CA THR A 60 1.45 -0.92 -3.43
C THR A 60 1.59 -0.59 -1.95
N ILE A 61 2.68 -1.01 -1.34
CA ILE A 61 2.97 -0.78 0.08
C ILE A 61 4.23 0.09 0.19
N PHE A 62 4.18 1.08 1.08
CA PHE A 62 5.26 1.99 1.35
C PHE A 62 5.53 2.05 2.86
N SER A 63 6.74 1.68 3.27
CA SER A 63 7.09 1.43 4.68
C SER A 63 7.98 2.51 5.32
N ALA A 64 8.29 3.59 4.61
CA ALA A 64 9.12 4.67 5.12
C ALA A 64 8.28 5.91 5.44
N PRO A 65 8.02 6.24 6.72
CA PRO A 65 7.28 7.45 7.04
C PRO A 65 8.21 8.67 6.85
N HIS A 66 7.64 9.81 6.46
CA HIS A 66 8.41 11.02 6.15
C HIS A 66 9.54 10.82 5.14
N TYR A 67 9.20 10.20 4.01
CA TYR A 67 10.19 9.94 2.99
C TYR A 67 10.92 11.23 2.58
N CYS A 68 12.25 11.17 2.59
CA CYS A 68 13.16 12.30 2.34
C CYS A 68 12.96 13.55 3.22
N GLY A 69 12.17 13.49 4.31
CA GLY A 69 11.85 14.65 5.15
C GLY A 69 11.04 15.75 4.44
N GLN A 70 10.54 15.46 3.24
CA GLN A 70 9.81 16.40 2.37
C GLN A 70 8.32 16.10 2.29
N PHE A 71 7.91 14.92 2.77
CA PHE A 71 6.57 14.39 2.62
C PHE A 71 6.01 13.97 3.96
N ASP A 72 4.70 14.14 4.17
CA ASP A 72 4.01 13.76 5.42
C ASP A 72 3.34 12.38 5.29
N ASN A 73 3.93 11.48 4.52
CA ASN A 73 3.35 10.15 4.28
C ASN A 73 3.48 9.24 5.51
N ALA A 74 2.45 8.44 5.78
CA ALA A 74 2.55 7.31 6.70
C ALA A 74 3.34 6.16 6.09
N ALA A 75 3.78 5.24 6.94
CA ALA A 75 4.25 3.93 6.55
C ALA A 75 3.13 2.90 6.75
N ALA A 76 3.08 1.88 5.90
CA ALA A 76 2.21 0.73 6.09
C ALA A 76 2.99 -0.59 6.05
N MET A 77 2.49 -1.56 6.82
CA MET A 77 2.88 -2.96 6.78
C MET A 77 1.63 -3.80 6.49
N MET A 78 1.72 -4.71 5.52
CA MET A 78 0.65 -5.67 5.22
C MET A 78 0.94 -6.99 5.93
N ASN A 79 0.00 -7.43 6.76
CA ASN A 79 0.01 -8.74 7.40
C ASN A 79 -0.97 -9.65 6.67
N VAL A 80 -0.53 -10.87 6.36
CA VAL A 80 -1.34 -11.91 5.73
C VAL A 80 -1.44 -13.07 6.71
N ASP A 81 -2.67 -13.46 7.06
CA ASP A 81 -2.92 -14.59 7.96
C ASP A 81 -3.04 -15.93 7.22
N GLU A 82 -3.26 -17.01 7.96
CA GLU A 82 -3.44 -18.37 7.41
C GLU A 82 -4.67 -18.50 6.51
N GLY A 83 -5.66 -17.62 6.68
CA GLY A 83 -6.84 -17.53 5.82
C GLY A 83 -6.65 -16.61 4.61
N LEU A 84 -5.41 -16.17 4.35
CA LEU A 84 -5.04 -15.20 3.30
C LEU A 84 -5.73 -13.84 3.46
N VAL A 85 -6.19 -13.51 4.66
CA VAL A 85 -6.78 -12.20 4.95
C VAL A 85 -5.65 -11.18 5.08
N CYS A 86 -5.67 -10.18 4.20
CA CYS A 86 -4.72 -9.08 4.23
C CYS A 86 -5.21 -7.97 5.15
N SER A 87 -4.41 -7.62 6.17
CA SER A 87 -4.64 -6.49 7.07
C SER A 87 -3.46 -5.51 7.00
N PHE A 88 -3.71 -4.23 7.30
CA PHE A 88 -2.68 -3.18 7.21
C PHE A 88 -2.47 -2.52 8.57
N GLN A 89 -1.21 -2.45 8.99
CA GLN A 89 -0.78 -1.62 10.12
C GLN A 89 -0.17 -0.33 9.56
N VAL A 90 -0.74 0.82 9.94
CA VAL A 90 -0.30 2.14 9.46
C VAL A 90 0.41 2.89 10.58
N GLU A 91 1.66 3.27 10.33
CA GLU A 91 2.48 4.09 11.22
C GLU A 91 2.60 5.51 10.66
N THR A 92 1.91 6.45 11.30
CA THR A 92 2.13 7.88 11.04
C THR A 92 3.33 8.34 11.85
N TYR A 93 4.20 9.13 11.25
CA TYR A 93 5.24 9.81 12.01
C TYR A 93 4.61 10.87 12.91
N LYS A 94 4.87 10.73 14.19
CA LYS A 94 4.64 11.80 15.16
C LYS A 94 5.97 12.52 15.30
N LYS A 95 6.03 13.79 14.90
CA LYS A 95 7.20 14.69 15.04
C LYS A 95 7.54 15.01 16.52
N ILE A 96 7.42 14.06 17.44
CA ILE A 96 7.37 14.25 18.90
C ILE A 96 6.00 14.80 19.35
N MET A 97 5.04 13.90 19.55
CA MET A 97 4.15 13.98 20.73
C MET A 97 4.15 12.61 21.42
N ARG A 98 4.36 12.67 22.74
CA ARG A 98 4.59 11.64 23.76
C ARG A 98 3.86 10.30 23.53
N PRO A 99 4.41 9.17 24.01
CA PRO A 99 3.80 7.85 23.84
C PRO A 99 2.41 7.87 24.49
N THR A 100 1.37 7.85 23.66
CA THR A 100 0.01 7.58 24.14
C THR A 100 -0.35 6.19 23.64
N ILE A 101 -0.18 5.21 24.51
CA ILE A 101 -0.76 3.88 24.33
C ILE A 101 -2.27 4.08 24.30
N LYS A 102 -2.89 4.00 23.11
CA LYS A 102 -4.34 3.83 22.98
C LYS A 102 -4.60 2.36 22.67
N ALA A 103 -4.79 1.58 23.73
CA ALA A 103 -5.41 0.27 23.63
C ALA A 103 -6.90 0.48 23.35
N ASN A 104 -7.35 0.22 22.12
CA ASN A 104 -8.78 0.17 21.83
C ASN A 104 -9.32 -1.18 22.34
N LYS A 105 -9.95 -1.17 23.52
CA LYS A 105 -10.79 -2.28 24.00
C LYS A 105 -12.07 -2.27 23.17
N VAL A 106 -12.24 -3.23 22.27
CA VAL A 106 -13.56 -3.51 21.68
C VAL A 106 -14.36 -4.27 22.72
N VAL A 107 -15.40 -3.62 23.24
CA VAL A 107 -16.38 -4.26 24.14
C VAL A 107 -17.27 -5.14 23.27
N ALA A 108 -17.12 -6.46 23.40
CA ALA A 108 -18.10 -7.40 22.92
C ALA A 108 -19.35 -7.28 23.81
N ARG A 109 -20.48 -6.82 23.24
CA ARG A 109 -21.79 -7.08 23.84
C ARG A 109 -22.24 -8.45 23.39
N SER A 110 -22.37 -9.37 24.34
CA SER A 110 -23.07 -10.64 24.18
C SER A 110 -24.36 -10.59 25.01
N SER A 111 -25.44 -11.03 24.35
CA SER A 111 -26.74 -11.48 24.87
C SER A 111 -27.69 -10.42 25.44
#